data_AF-A0A4Q3V8D3-F1
#
_entry.id   AF-A0A4Q3V8D3-F1
#
_cell.length_a   1.000
_cell.length_b   1.000
_cell.length_c   1.000
_cell.angle_alpha   90.00
_cell.angle_beta   90.00
_cell.angle_gamma   90.00
#
_symmetry.space_group_name_H-M   'P 1'
#
loop_
_entity.id
_entity.type
_entity.pdbx_description
1 polymer ?
#
loop_
_entity_poly.entity_id
_entity_poly.type
_entity_poly.pdbx_seq_one_letter_code
_entity_poly.pdbx_strand_id
1 'polypeptide(L)' 'MHTAYARLTSKVNEGCRKEQIANYIKFEDVADTVFAAVADGKDQLRYVVGKDAIGLYSDRFEIDPEAQAQKIRTSFIF' A
#
# COMPACT_ATOMS: atom_id res chain seq x y z
N MET A 1 -18.17 7.31 -17.91
CA MET A 1 -17.03 8.00 -17.28
C MET A 1 -16.67 9.23 -18.11
N HIS A 2 -16.33 10.35 -17.47
CA HIS A 2 -15.95 11.56 -18.19
C HIS A 2 -14.51 11.44 -18.73
N THR A 3 -14.26 11.90 -19.96
CA THR A 3 -12.98 11.73 -20.68
C THR A 3 -11.78 12.28 -19.93
N ALA A 4 -11.96 13.39 -19.20
CA ALA A 4 -10.92 13.99 -18.36
C ALA A 4 -10.33 13.03 -17.30
N TYR A 5 -11.06 11.99 -16.87
CA TYR A 5 -10.59 11.02 -15.87
C TYR A 5 -10.07 9.72 -16.48
N ALA A 6 -10.21 9.51 -17.80
CA ALA A 6 -9.88 8.24 -18.43
C ALA A 6 -8.44 7.79 -18.15
N ARG A 7 -7.48 8.73 -18.18
CA ARG A 7 -6.07 8.46 -17.86
C ARG A 7 -5.88 8.00 -16.41
N LEU A 8 -6.47 8.73 -15.46
CA LEU A 8 -6.38 8.41 -14.04
C LEU A 8 -7.01 7.05 -13.73
N THR A 9 -8.19 6.78 -14.30
CA THR A 9 -8.86 5.49 -14.14
C THR A 9 -8.02 4.35 -14.71
N SER A 10 -7.44 4.52 -15.90
CA SER A 10 -6.54 3.51 -16.47
C SER A 10 -5.36 3.22 -15.54
N LYS A 11 -4.74 4.26 -14.96
CA LYS A 11 -3.62 4.08 -14.04
C LYS A 11 -4.01 3.41 -12.73
N VAL A 12 -5.15 3.76 -12.15
CA VAL A 12 -5.66 3.08 -10.95
C VAL A 12 -5.93 1.59 -11.23
N ASN A 13 -6.51 1.28 -12.39
CA ASN A 13 -6.82 -0.10 -12.77
C ASN A 13 -5.58 -0.99 -12.95
N GLU A 14 -4.40 -0.43 -13.25
CA GLU A 14 -3.14 -1.19 -13.28
C GLU A 14 -2.80 -1.80 -11.90
N GLY A 15 -3.23 -1.15 -10.80
CA GLY A 15 -3.07 -1.66 -9.44
C GLY A 15 -4.07 -2.77 -9.06
N CYS A 16 -5.12 -2.97 -9.85
CA CYS A 16 -6.17 -3.98 -9.62
C CYS A 16 -6.04 -5.21 -10.53
N ARG A 17 -4.85 -5.46 -11.09
CA ARG A 17 -4.58 -6.70 -11.84
C ARG A 17 -4.70 -7.92 -10.93
N LYS A 18 -5.06 -9.08 -11.49
CA LYS A 18 -5.31 -10.32 -10.72
C LYS A 18 -4.11 -10.71 -9.84
N GLU A 19 -2.90 -10.51 -10.33
CA GLU A 19 -1.66 -10.78 -9.61
C GLU A 19 -1.46 -9.85 -8.41
N GLN A 20 -1.95 -8.60 -8.50
CA GLN A 20 -1.89 -7.62 -7.40
C GLN A 20 -2.94 -7.92 -6.34
N ILE A 21 -4.15 -8.32 -6.75
CA ILE A 21 -5.23 -8.70 -5.83
C ILE A 21 -4.81 -9.90 -4.96
N ALA A 22 -4.02 -10.84 -5.51
CA ALA A 22 -3.52 -11.98 -4.75
C ALA A 22 -2.58 -11.57 -3.59
N ASN A 23 -1.98 -10.38 -3.66
CA ASN A 23 -1.11 -9.82 -2.62
C ASN A 23 -1.85 -8.89 -1.65
N TYR A 24 -3.14 -8.64 -1.87
CA TYR A 24 -3.92 -7.82 -0.96
C TYR A 24 -4.04 -8.52 0.39
N ILE A 25 -4.08 -7.68 1.42
CA ILE A 25 -4.32 -8.11 2.79
C ILE A 25 -5.58 -8.98 2.90
N LYS A 26 -5.47 -10.08 3.64
CA LYS A 26 -6.62 -10.92 3.99
C LYS A 26 -7.09 -10.61 5.40
N PHE A 27 -8.32 -11.00 5.70
CA PHE A 27 -8.91 -10.81 7.02
C PHE A 27 -8.10 -11.55 8.10
N GLU A 28 -7.64 -12.76 7.78
CA GLU A 28 -6.84 -13.60 8.66
C GLU A 28 -5.52 -12.93 9.05
N ASP A 29 -4.85 -12.28 8.09
CA ASP A 29 -3.58 -11.56 8.34
C ASP A 29 -3.77 -10.46 9.40
N VAL A 30 -4.91 -9.76 9.36
CA VAL A 30 -5.27 -8.71 10.33
C VAL A 30 -5.54 -9.33 11.69
N ALA A 31 -6.36 -10.38 11.76
CA ALA A 31 -6.73 -11.04 13.01
C ALA A 31 -5.49 -11.59 13.74
N ASP A 32 -4.61 -12.27 13.01
CA ASP A 32 -3.36 -12.84 13.53
C ASP A 32 -2.43 -11.73 14.04
N THR A 33 -2.30 -10.62 13.29
CA THR A 33 -1.44 -9.52 13.71
C THR A 33 -1.98 -8.81 14.95
N VAL A 34 -3.30 -8.60 15.05
CA VAL A 34 -3.92 -8.01 16.24
C VAL A 34 -3.68 -8.90 17.46
N PHE A 35 -3.89 -10.21 17.33
CA PHE A 35 -3.62 -11.15 18.41
C PHE A 35 -2.14 -11.13 18.84
N ALA A 36 -1.21 -11.14 17.88
CA ALA A 36 0.22 -11.07 18.16
C ALA A 36 0.58 -9.73 18.85
N ALA A 37 0.05 -8.61 18.37
CA ALA A 37 0.33 -7.28 18.90
C ALA A 37 -0.10 -7.10 20.37
N VAL A 38 -1.22 -7.72 20.78
CA VAL A 38 -1.64 -7.67 22.20
C VAL A 38 -0.85 -8.62 23.09
N ALA A 39 -0.17 -9.62 22.51
CA ALA A 39 0.53 -10.66 23.24
C ALA A 39 2.06 -10.48 23.30
N ASP A 40 2.64 -9.63 22.45
CA ASP A 40 4.10 -9.53 22.28
C ASP A 40 4.82 -8.66 23.33
N GLY A 41 4.07 -7.96 24.18
CA GLY A 41 4.59 -7.15 25.28
C GLY A 41 5.36 -5.89 24.85
N LYS A 42 5.24 -5.47 23.58
CA LYS A 42 5.91 -4.26 23.08
C LYS A 42 5.08 -3.00 23.30
N ASP A 43 5.76 -1.92 23.68
CA ASP A 43 5.18 -0.57 23.65
C ASP A 43 5.28 0.00 22.22
N GLN A 44 4.47 -0.57 21.32
CA GLN A 44 4.47 -0.22 19.89
C GLN A 44 3.11 0.31 19.46
N LEU A 45 3.10 1.52 18.91
CA LEU A 45 1.87 2.21 18.49
C LEU A 45 1.30 1.69 17.15
N ARG A 46 2.13 1.16 16.25
CA ARG A 46 1.72 0.83 14.87
C ARG A 46 2.25 -0.53 14.43
N TYR A 47 1.39 -1.32 13.82
CA TYR A 47 1.71 -2.58 13.16
C TYR A 47 1.29 -2.46 11.70
N VAL A 48 2.20 -2.78 10.78
CA VAL A 48 1.92 -2.77 9.34
C VAL A 48 1.59 -4.21 8.93
N VAL A 49 0.43 -4.40 8.32
CA VAL A 49 -0.12 -5.71 7.96
C VAL A 49 -0.41 -5.77 6.48
N GLY A 50 -0.18 -6.93 5.86
CA GLY A 50 -0.34 -7.13 4.41
C GLY A 50 0.97 -6.93 3.66
N LYS A 51 1.23 -7.82 2.69
CA LYS A 51 2.46 -7.78 1.88
C LYS A 51 2.55 -6.51 1.04
N ASP A 52 1.40 -6.05 0.56
CA ASP A 52 1.20 -4.79 -0.14
C ASP A 52 1.59 -3.58 0.72
N ALA A 53 1.08 -3.50 1.96
CA ALA A 53 1.38 -2.41 2.87
C ALA A 53 2.85 -2.43 3.30
N ILE A 54 3.40 -3.59 3.64
CA ILE A 54 4.82 -3.74 4.00
C ILE A 54 5.71 -3.25 2.86
N GLY A 55 5.47 -3.68 1.62
CA GLY A 55 6.23 -3.23 0.46
C GLY A 55 6.13 -1.71 0.25
N LEU A 56 4.92 -1.14 0.39
CA LEU A 56 4.72 0.30 0.24
C LEU A 56 5.44 1.13 1.32
N TYR A 57 5.49 0.62 2.55
CA TYR A 57 6.24 1.27 3.63
C TYR A 57 7.76 1.11 3.44
N SER A 58 8.24 -0.06 3.02
CA SER A 58 9.65 -0.26 2.67
C SER A 58 10.12 0.71 1.59
N ASP A 59 9.40 0.81 0.48
CA ASP A 59 9.66 1.78 -0.59
C ASP A 59 9.77 3.21 -0.03
N ARG A 60 8.86 3.59 0.87
CA ARG A 60 8.82 4.91 1.49
C ARG A 60 9.99 5.17 2.44
N PHE A 61 10.54 4.16 3.09
CA PHE A 61 11.69 4.31 3.97
C PHE A 61 13.03 4.33 3.21
N GLU A 62 13.06 3.76 2.01
CA GLU A 62 14.25 3.73 1.15
C GLU A 62 14.51 5.06 0.42
N ILE A 63 13.46 5.86 0.18
CA ILE A 63 13.58 7.17 -0.48
C ILE A 63 13.06 8.30 0.41
N ASP A 64 13.59 9.51 0.23
CA ASP A 64 13.16 10.66 1.01
C ASP A 64 11.71 11.09 0.67
N PRO A 65 11.05 11.86 1.55
CA PRO A 65 9.66 12.28 1.34
C PRO A 65 9.40 13.05 0.04
N GLU A 66 10.36 13.85 -0.44
CA GLU A 66 10.22 14.62 -1.68
C GLU A 66 10.34 13.70 -2.90
N ALA A 67 11.28 12.76 -2.87
CA ALA A 67 11.43 11.73 -3.90
C ALA A 67 10.16 10.87 -4.03
N GLN A 68 9.54 10.49 -2.91
CA GLN A 68 8.26 9.78 -2.90
C GLN A 68 7.12 10.64 -3.49
N ALA A 69 7.04 11.92 -3.15
CA ALA A 69 6.04 12.82 -3.72
C ALA A 69 6.20 12.95 -5.25
N GLN A 70 7.44 13.04 -5.73
CA GLN A 70 7.74 13.11 -7.15
C GLN A 70 7.39 11.80 -7.87
N LYS A 71 7.73 10.64 -7.30
CA LYS A 71 7.35 9.31 -7.82
C LYS A 71 5.83 9.19 -8.03
N ILE A 72 5.04 9.65 -7.05
CA ILE A 72 3.57 9.63 -7.15
C ILE A 72 3.08 10.58 -8.25
N ARG A 73 3.61 11.80 -8.34
CA ARG A 73 3.24 12.76 -9.40
C ARG A 73 3.50 12.19 -10.80
N THR A 74 4.67 11.59 -11.03
CA THR A 74 5.00 10.97 -12.32
C THR A 74 4.13 9.74 -12.61
N SER A 75 3.70 9.00 -11.60
CA SER A 75 2.87 7.80 -11.81
C SER A 75 1.42 8.11 -12.22
N PHE A 76 0.88 9.28 -11.84
CA PHE A 76 -0.54 9.61 -12.03
C PHE A 76 -0.83 10.83 -12.92
N ILE A 77 0.04 11.85 -12.93
CA ILE A 77 -0.29 13.18 -13.46
C ILE A 77 0.48 13.51 -14.75
N PHE A 78 1.73 13.02 -14.89
CA PHE A 78 2.63 13.39 -15.99
C PHE A 78 2.83 12.28 -17.01
#